data_AF-A0A967SBF7-F1
#
_entry.id   AF-A0A967SBF7-F1
#
_cell.length_a   1.000
_cell.length_b   1.000
_cell.length_c   1.000
_cell.angle_alpha   90.00
_cell.angle_beta   90.00
_cell.angle_gamma   90.00
#
_symmetry.space_group_name_H-M   'P 1'
#
loop_
_entity.id
_entity.type
_entity.pdbx_description
1 polymer ?
#
loop_
_entity_poly.entity_id
_entity_poly.type
_entity_poly.pdbx_seq_one_letter_code
_entity_poly.pdbx_strand_id
1 'polypeptide(L)' 'MPGFPTTRLRRLRRTAGLRRLVRESRLDRSQLLWPLFIAE' A
#
# COMPACT_ATOMS: atom_id res chain seq x y z
N MET A 1 2.03 26.35 -10.58
CA MET A 1 2.06 24.90 -10.28
C MET A 1 1.41 24.14 -11.44
N PRO A 2 2.01 23.07 -11.97
CA PRO A 2 1.41 22.33 -13.08
C PRO A 2 0.17 21.55 -12.61
N GLY A 3 -1.01 22.01 -13.03
CA GLY A 3 -2.29 21.35 -12.79
C GLY A 3 -2.58 20.23 -13.81
N PHE A 4 -3.81 19.74 -13.80
CA PHE A 4 -4.32 18.93 -14.91
C PHE A 4 -4.35 19.79 -16.20
N PRO A 5 -4.00 19.26 -17.39
CA PRO A 5 -3.72 17.87 -17.73
C PRO A 5 -2.25 17.44 -17.64
N THR A 6 -1.35 18.36 -17.26
CA THR A 6 0.10 18.13 -17.16
C THR A 6 0.41 17.11 -16.08
N THR A 7 -0.16 17.29 -14.89
CA THR A 7 -0.06 16.34 -13.77
C THR A 7 -1.30 15.45 -13.72
N ARG A 8 -1.14 14.15 -13.98
CA ARG A 8 -2.23 13.16 -13.92
C ARG A 8 -1.92 12.08 -12.91
N LEU A 9 -2.41 12.25 -11.67
CA LEU A 9 -2.21 11.30 -10.57
C LEU A 9 -2.67 9.87 -10.91
N ARG A 10 -3.65 9.73 -11.80
CA ARG A 10 -4.13 8.42 -12.30
C ARG A 10 -3.06 7.62 -13.06
N ARG A 11 -2.00 8.25 -13.58
CA ARG A 11 -0.90 7.56 -14.30
C ARG A 11 -0.19 6.54 -13.40
N LEU A 12 0.08 6.90 -12.14
CA LEU A 12 0.68 6.01 -11.14
C LEU A 12 -0.26 4.87 -10.70
N ARG A 13 -1.56 4.98 -11.01
CA ARG A 13 -2.58 3.97 -10.66
C ARG A 13 -2.87 2.98 -11.79
N ARG A 14 -2.23 3.11 -12.97
CA ARG A 14 -2.58 2.38 -14.21
C ARG A 14 -2.36 0.88 -14.13
N THR A 15 -1.26 0.41 -13.55
CA THR A 15 -0.92 -1.02 -13.50
C THR A 15 -0.69 -1.48 -12.05
N ALA A 16 -0.77 -2.79 -11.83
CA ALA A 16 -0.46 -3.36 -10.51
C ALA A 16 0.99 -3.05 -10.07
N GLY A 17 1.95 -3.11 -11.00
CA GLY A 17 3.36 -2.79 -10.74
C GLY A 17 3.55 -1.32 -10.32
N LEU A 18 2.93 -0.37 -11.01
CA LEU A 18 3.02 1.05 -10.67
C LEU A 18 2.42 1.34 -9.29
N ARG A 19 1.25 0.76 -8.98
CA ARG A 19 0.64 0.88 -7.65
C ARG A 19 1.51 0.26 -6.55
N ARG A 20 2.24 -0.82 -6.85
CA ARG A 20 3.17 -1.45 -5.90
C ARG A 20 4.41 -0.59 -5.65
N LEU A 21 4.92 0.09 -6.68
CA LEU A 21 6.10 0.95 -6.58
C LEU A 21 5.86 2.17 -5.69
N VAL A 22 4.72 2.85 -5.87
CA VAL A 22 4.40 4.10 -5.16
C VAL A 22 3.64 3.92 -3.84
N ARG A 23 3.44 2.67 -3.39
CA ARG A 23 2.72 2.37 -2.16
C ARG A 23 3.54 2.82 -0.94
N GLU A 24 2.93 3.66 -0.10
CA GLU A 24 3.53 4.18 1.12
C GLU A 24 3.56 3.14 2.26
N SER A 25 2.45 2.41 2.49
CA SER A 25 2.34 1.46 3.59
C SER A 25 2.42 0.01 3.14
N ARG A 26 3.15 -0.84 3.87
CA ARG A 26 3.15 -2.31 3.70
C ARG A 26 2.88 -2.97 5.05
N LEU A 27 2.22 -4.13 5.01
CA LEU A 27 1.96 -4.97 6.17
C LEU A 27 2.67 -6.31 5.96
N ASP A 28 3.42 -6.75 6.95
CA ASP A 28 4.09 -8.03 7.03
C ASP A 28 3.56 -8.85 8.21
N ARG A 29 3.69 -10.18 8.15
CA ARG A 29 3.27 -11.09 9.23
C ARG A 29 4.03 -10.82 10.53
N SER A 30 5.27 -10.33 10.46
CA SER A 30 6.07 -9.95 11.63
C SER A 30 5.46 -8.79 12.44
N GLN A 31 4.53 -8.04 11.85
CA GLN A 31 3.85 -6.93 12.50
C GLN A 31 2.54 -7.37 13.17
N LEU A 32 2.16 -8.64 13.03
CA LEU A 32 0.92 -9.18 13.58
C LEU A 32 1.19 -9.78 14.96
N LEU A 33 0.28 -9.51 15.89
CA LEU A 33 0.21 -10.22 17.17
C LEU A 33 -0.70 -11.44 17.00
N TRP A 34 -0.27 -12.58 17.53
CA TRP A 34 -1.10 -13.79 17.62
C TRP A 34 -1.39 -14.13 19.08
N PRO A 35 -2.49 -13.62 19.66
CA PRO A 35 -2.93 -14.01 20.99
C PRO A 35 -3.36 -15.47 21.00
N LEU A 36 -2.82 -16.25 21.94
CA LEU A 36 -3.18 -17.64 22.17
C LEU A 36 -3.71 -17.77 23.59
N PHE A 37 -4.84 -18.44 23.74
CA PHE A 37 -5.43 -18.76 25.03
C PHE A 37 -5.29 -20.27 25.26
N ILE A 38 -4.83 -20.64 26.45
CA ILE A 38 -4.66 -22.03 26.86
C ILE A 38 -5.54 -22.23 28.10
N ALA A 39 -6.29 -23.33 28.12
CA ALA A 39 -7.08 -23.77 29.27
C ALA A 39 -6.43 -25.00 29.92
N GLU A 40 -6.71 -25.21 31.20
CA GLU A 40 -6.29 -26.35 32.02
C GLU A 40 -7.08 -27.63 31.72
#